data_AF-A0A355VAM6-F1
#
_entry.id   AF-A0A355VAM6-F1
#
_cell.length_a   1.000
_cell.length_b   1.000
_cell.length_c   1.000
_cell.angle_alpha   90.00
_cell.angle_beta   90.00
_cell.angle_gamma   90.00
#
_symmetry.space_group_name_H-M   'P 1'
#
loop_
_entity.id
_entity.type
_entity.pdbx_description
1 polymer ?
#
loop_
_entity_poly.entity_id
_entity_poly.type
_entity_poly.pdbx_seq_one_letter_code
_entity_poly.pdbx_strand_id
1 'polypeptide(L)'
;EMSSGLSSAVGFKNGTDGGLTVAVNAMQSVSHPHRFLGINKDGQVAVVRTKGNPYAHVVLRGGSAGPNYDSVHVAKAEEALKKGGVSTNIMIDCSHANS
;
A
#
# COMPACT_ATOMS: atom_id res chain seq x y z
N GLU A 1 4.91 5.20 7.52
CA GLU A 1 5.88 6.26 7.84
C GLU A 1 6.96 6.44 6.77
N MET A 2 7.89 5.50 6.55
CA MET A 2 8.94 5.71 5.52
C MET A 2 8.38 6.03 4.12
N SER A 3 7.37 5.28 3.69
CA SER A 3 6.74 5.47 2.37
C SER A 3 6.04 6.83 2.18
N SER A 4 5.71 7.55 3.26
CA SER A 4 5.07 8.89 3.17
C SER A 4 6.08 9.99 2.86
N GLY A 5 7.38 9.69 2.93
CA GLY A 5 8.47 10.59 2.58
C GLY A 5 9.07 10.33 1.20
N LEU A 6 8.62 9.30 0.48
CA LEU A 6 9.11 8.99 -0.86
C LEU A 6 8.53 9.95 -1.91
N SER A 7 9.37 10.37 -2.84
CA SER A 7 8.97 11.20 -3.99
C SER A 7 8.36 10.42 -5.15
N SER A 8 8.19 9.10 -4.98
CA SER A 8 7.67 8.18 -6.00
C SER A 8 6.34 7.57 -5.57
N ALA A 9 5.57 7.06 -6.53
CA ALA A 9 4.39 6.25 -6.25
C ALA A 9 4.76 4.96 -5.49
N VAL A 10 3.88 4.49 -4.61
CA VAL A 10 4.12 3.32 -3.76
C VAL A 10 2.95 2.35 -3.84
N GLY A 11 3.24 1.09 -4.19
CA GLY A 11 2.27 0.00 -4.17
C GLY A 11 2.33 -0.77 -2.85
N PHE A 12 1.18 -0.99 -2.22
CA PHE A 12 1.05 -1.84 -1.03
C PHE A 12 0.42 -3.18 -1.40
N LYS A 13 1.19 -4.26 -1.24
CA LYS A 13 0.70 -5.63 -1.47
C LYS A 13 -0.37 -6.02 -0.44
N ASN A 14 -1.39 -6.77 -0.88
CA ASN A 14 -2.34 -7.39 0.04
C ASN A 14 -1.65 -8.39 1.01
N GLY A 15 -2.32 -8.71 2.11
CA GLY A 15 -1.86 -9.67 3.12
C GLY A 15 -1.57 -11.05 2.55
N THR A 16 -0.75 -11.87 3.22
CA THR A 16 -0.41 -13.24 2.75
C THR A 16 -1.60 -14.18 2.73
N ASP A 17 -2.62 -13.88 3.52
CA ASP A 17 -3.94 -14.51 3.53
C ASP A 17 -4.84 -14.07 2.36
N GLY A 18 -4.46 -13.04 1.59
CA GLY A 18 -5.30 -12.42 0.57
C GLY A 18 -6.06 -11.18 1.05
N GLY A 19 -5.98 -10.84 2.34
CA GLY A 19 -6.73 -9.76 2.96
C GLY A 19 -6.27 -8.37 2.52
N LEU A 20 -7.23 -7.46 2.30
CA LEU A 20 -6.96 -6.08 1.87
C LEU A 20 -6.77 -5.09 3.02
N THR A 21 -7.21 -5.43 4.23
CA THR A 21 -7.19 -4.53 5.40
C THR A 21 -5.81 -3.93 5.66
N VAL A 22 -4.75 -4.75 5.58
CA VAL A 22 -3.37 -4.29 5.79
C VAL A 22 -2.96 -3.27 4.73
N ALA A 23 -3.27 -3.51 3.46
CA ALA A 23 -2.94 -2.61 2.37
C ALA A 23 -3.74 -1.30 2.44
N VAL A 24 -5.06 -1.38 2.72
CA VAL A 24 -5.92 -0.21 2.89
C VAL A 24 -5.44 0.66 4.05
N ASN A 25 -5.15 0.08 5.21
CA ASN A 25 -4.63 0.82 6.36
C ASN A 25 -3.28 1.47 6.05
N ALA A 26 -2.41 0.79 5.30
CA ALA A 26 -1.13 1.35 4.88
C ALA A 26 -1.32 2.54 3.91
N MET A 27 -2.26 2.45 2.97
CA MET A 27 -2.63 3.54 2.06
C MET A 27 -3.24 4.74 2.79
N GLN A 28 -4.07 4.51 3.81
CA GLN A 28 -4.58 5.58 4.67
C GLN A 28 -3.45 6.24 5.48
N SER A 29 -2.55 5.43 6.04
CA SER A 29 -1.44 5.95 6.83
C SER A 29 -0.51 6.80 5.96
N VAL A 30 -0.14 6.29 4.79
CA VAL A 30 0.89 6.92 3.94
C VAL A 30 0.44 8.26 3.36
N SER A 31 -0.86 8.50 3.21
CA SER A 31 -1.40 9.75 2.67
C SER A 31 -1.26 10.94 3.62
N HIS A 32 -0.89 10.71 4.89
CA HIS A 32 -0.78 11.74 5.91
C HIS A 32 0.69 12.09 6.26
N PRO A 33 0.96 13.30 6.77
CA PRO A 33 2.27 13.65 7.32
C PRO A 33 2.68 12.77 8.51
N HIS A 34 3.95 12.36 8.56
CA HIS A 34 4.54 11.60 9.66
C HIS A 34 5.78 12.28 10.24
N ARG A 35 6.09 11.97 11.51
CA ARG A 35 7.35 12.32 12.18
C ARG A 35 7.95 11.06 12.80
N PHE A 36 9.16 10.68 12.39
CA PHE A 36 9.80 9.44 12.87
C PHE A 36 11.32 9.61 12.92
N LEU A 37 12.01 8.70 13.61
CA LEU A 37 13.47 8.66 13.65
C LEU A 37 14.00 7.98 12.38
N GLY A 38 14.89 8.65 11.67
CA GLY A 38 15.55 8.13 10.47
C GLY A 38 17.01 8.58 10.41
N ILE A 39 17.61 8.42 9.24
CA ILE A 39 19.01 8.80 8.97
C ILE A 39 19.03 9.95 7.97
N ASN A 40 19.78 11.02 8.26
CA ASN A 40 19.98 12.14 7.34
C ASN A 40 21.02 11.80 6.26
N LYS A 41 21.27 12.74 5.33
CA LYS A 41 22.23 12.53 4.23
C LYS A 41 23.67 12.36 4.70
N ASP A 42 24.00 12.81 5.91
CA ASP A 42 25.32 12.70 6.52
C ASP A 42 25.49 11.42 7.37
N GLY A 43 24.49 10.52 7.35
CA GLY A 43 24.54 9.25 8.09
C GLY A 43 24.20 9.36 9.57
N GLN A 44 23.70 10.50 10.02
CA GLN A 44 23.37 10.75 11.43
C GLN A 44 21.88 10.49 11.72
N VAL A 45 21.58 10.06 12.94
CA VAL A 45 20.20 9.94 13.41
C VAL A 45 19.53 11.31 13.44
N ALA A 46 18.36 11.41 12.82
CA ALA A 46 17.60 12.65 12.72
C ALA A 46 16.09 12.39 12.82
N VAL A 47 15.34 13.42 13.22
CA VAL A 47 13.87 13.40 13.15
C VAL A 47 13.46 13.76 11.73
N VAL A 48 12.91 12.79 11.00
CA VAL A 48 12.38 12.97 9.65
C VAL A 48 10.94 13.44 9.73
N ARG A 49 10.60 14.48 8.97
CA ARG A 49 9.23 14.96 8.80
C ARG A 49 8.82 14.78 7.35
N THR A 50 7.68 14.14 7.12
CA THR A 50 7.16 13.87 5.76
C THR A 50 5.85 14.60 5.54
N LYS A 51 5.49 14.84 4.27
CA LYS A 51 4.25 15.55 3.90
C LYS A 51 3.06 14.60 3.68
N GLY A 52 3.28 13.30 3.65
CA GLY A 52 2.33 12.35 3.09
C GLY A 52 2.66 12.05 1.63
N ASN A 53 2.22 10.89 1.16
CA ASN A 53 2.33 10.46 -0.23
C ASN A 53 0.92 10.13 -0.77
N PRO A 54 0.35 10.96 -1.65
CA PRO A 54 -0.99 10.74 -2.20
C PRO A 54 -1.00 9.67 -3.32
N TYR A 55 0.16 9.20 -3.77
CA TYR A 55 0.32 8.32 -4.93
C TYR A 55 0.38 6.83 -4.54
N ALA A 56 -0.36 6.45 -3.50
CA ALA A 56 -0.46 5.09 -3.03
C ALA A 56 -1.51 4.29 -3.83
N HIS A 57 -1.26 3.02 -4.06
CA HIS A 57 -2.18 2.09 -4.72
C HIS A 57 -2.05 0.68 -4.14
N VAL A 58 -3.06 -0.16 -4.34
CA VAL A 58 -3.00 -1.56 -3.89
C VAL A 58 -2.38 -2.45 -4.95
N VAL A 59 -1.66 -3.49 -4.52
CA VAL A 59 -1.13 -4.55 -5.38
C VAL A 59 -1.77 -5.88 -4.99
N LEU A 60 -2.55 -6.46 -5.91
CA LEU A 60 -3.17 -7.77 -5.78
C LEU A 60 -2.18 -8.85 -6.24
N ARG A 61 -1.77 -9.73 -5.33
CA ARG A 61 -0.70 -10.73 -5.55
C ARG A 61 -1.05 -12.16 -5.08
N GLY A 62 -2.33 -12.45 -4.96
CA GLY A 62 -2.87 -13.68 -4.39
C GLY A 62 -2.65 -13.78 -2.88
N GLY A 63 -2.97 -14.95 -2.32
CA GLY A 63 -2.68 -15.31 -0.93
C GLY A 63 -3.01 -16.78 -0.64
N SER A 64 -3.04 -17.16 0.63
CA SER A 64 -3.40 -18.52 1.06
C SER A 64 -4.83 -18.92 0.66
N ALA A 65 -5.71 -17.96 0.41
CA ALA A 65 -7.06 -18.19 -0.13
C ALA A 65 -7.09 -18.45 -1.65
N GLY A 66 -5.94 -18.34 -2.33
CA GLY A 66 -5.79 -18.52 -3.77
C GLY A 66 -5.49 -17.21 -4.52
N PRO A 67 -5.51 -17.27 -5.87
CA PRO A 67 -5.34 -16.10 -6.73
C PRO A 67 -6.43 -15.06 -6.55
N ASN A 68 -6.10 -13.78 -6.77
CA ASN A 68 -7.02 -12.65 -6.63
C ASN A 68 -6.94 -11.67 -7.81
N TYR A 69 -6.63 -12.17 -9.01
CA TYR A 69 -6.57 -11.37 -10.25
C TYR A 69 -7.88 -11.32 -11.03
N ASP A 70 -8.87 -12.16 -10.68
CA ASP A 70 -10.13 -12.21 -11.43
C ASP A 70 -11.06 -11.01 -11.15
N SER A 71 -12.09 -10.89 -11.97
CA SER A 71 -13.06 -9.80 -11.92
C SER A 71 -13.80 -9.68 -10.57
N VAL A 72 -14.04 -10.80 -9.88
CA VAL A 72 -14.72 -10.80 -8.58
C VAL A 72 -13.80 -10.20 -7.51
N HIS A 73 -12.53 -10.56 -7.53
CA HIS A 73 -11.54 -10.02 -6.60
C HIS A 73 -11.23 -8.54 -6.86
N VAL A 74 -11.16 -8.13 -8.13
CA VAL A 74 -11.00 -6.71 -8.50
C VAL A 74 -12.20 -5.89 -8.00
N ALA A 75 -13.43 -6.34 -8.22
CA ALA A 75 -14.62 -5.64 -7.74
C ALA A 75 -14.65 -5.50 -6.20
N LYS A 76 -14.30 -6.58 -5.49
CA LYS A 76 -14.16 -6.56 -4.02
C LYS A 76 -13.08 -5.58 -3.56
N ALA A 77 -11.97 -5.51 -4.29
CA ALA A 77 -10.90 -4.56 -3.99
C ALA A 77 -11.36 -3.11 -4.19
N GLU A 78 -12.04 -2.80 -5.29
CA GLU A 78 -12.61 -1.47 -5.51
C GLU A 78 -13.58 -1.07 -4.38
N GLU A 79 -14.46 -1.97 -3.95
CA GLU A 79 -15.38 -1.71 -2.85
C GLU A 79 -14.63 -1.44 -1.54
N ALA A 80 -13.64 -2.27 -1.21
CA ALA A 80 -12.83 -2.10 -0.01
C ALA A 80 -12.04 -0.78 -0.02
N LEU A 81 -11.47 -0.38 -1.16
CA LEU A 81 -10.73 0.88 -1.31
C LEU A 81 -11.67 2.08 -1.18
N LYS A 82 -12.84 2.04 -1.81
CA LYS A 82 -13.89 3.07 -1.67
C LYS A 82 -14.33 3.21 -0.22
N LYS A 83 -14.62 2.10 0.45
CA LYS A 83 -14.99 2.07 1.88
C LYS A 83 -13.87 2.60 2.77
N GLY A 84 -12.62 2.34 2.41
CA GLY A 84 -11.44 2.86 3.08
C GLY A 84 -11.15 4.34 2.79
N GLY A 85 -11.85 4.98 1.85
CA GLY A 85 -11.61 6.37 1.48
C GLY A 85 -10.22 6.59 0.87
N VAL A 86 -9.65 5.57 0.23
CA VAL A 86 -8.31 5.63 -0.41
C VAL A 86 -8.43 5.52 -1.94
N SER A 87 -7.33 5.79 -2.63
CA SER A 87 -7.25 5.63 -4.10
C SER A 87 -7.73 4.25 -4.55
N THR A 88 -8.55 4.22 -5.61
CA THR A 88 -9.06 2.98 -6.22
C THR A 88 -8.14 2.42 -7.30
N ASN A 89 -6.90 2.91 -7.39
CA ASN A 89 -5.91 2.37 -8.32
C ASN A 89 -5.47 0.97 -7.86
N ILE A 90 -5.59 -0.01 -8.75
CA ILE A 90 -5.25 -1.41 -8.50
C ILE A 90 -4.19 -1.85 -9.50
N MET A 91 -3.11 -2.43 -8.99
CA MET A 91 -2.10 -3.15 -9.77
C MET A 91 -2.24 -4.65 -9.52
N ILE A 92 -2.14 -5.46 -10.58
CA ILE A 92 -2.15 -6.93 -10.47
C ILE A 92 -0.72 -7.46 -10.65
N ASP A 93 -0.24 -8.21 -9.67
CA ASP A 93 1.01 -8.98 -9.74
C ASP A 93 0.70 -10.33 -10.40
N CYS A 94 1.23 -10.55 -11.60
CA CYS A 94 0.98 -11.77 -12.40
C CYS A 94 1.79 -12.99 -11.93
N SER A 95 2.50 -12.90 -10.81
CA SER A 95 3.31 -13.99 -10.23
C SER A 95 2.88 -14.28 -8.79
N HIS A 96 3.78 -14.84 -7.98
CA HIS A 96 3.54 -15.17 -6.57
C HIS A 96 2.33 -16.08 -6.40
N ALA A 97 1.43 -15.79 -5.44
CA ALA A 97 0.26 -16.61 -5.17
C ALA A 97 -0.85 -16.45 -6.23
N ASN A 98 -0.62 -15.63 -7.26
CA ASN A 98 -1.48 -15.61 -8.45
C ASN A 98 -1.08 -16.66 -9.51
N SER A 99 0.05 -17.37 -9.33
CA SER A 99 0.58 -18.39 -10.25
C SER A 99 0.93 -19.71 -9.55
#